data_AF-A0A662BDX1-F1
#
_entry.id   AF-A0A662BDX1-F1
#
_cell.length_a   1.000
_cell.length_b   1.000
_cell.length_c   1.000
_cell.angle_alpha   90.00
_cell.angle_beta   90.00
_cell.angle_gamma   90.00
#
_symmetry.space_group_name_H-M   'P 1'
#
loop_
_entity.id
_entity.type
_entity.pdbx_description
1 polymer ?
#
loop_
_entity_poly.entity_id
_entity_poly.type
_entity_poly.pdbx_seq_one_letter_code
_entity_poly.pdbx_strand_id
1 'polypeptide(L)'
;MINFDKLKKDKNLFKYQKFMTRLLFTICIIILYNFQINAQTSVWPYIEYAYAKAYLYNLKSNLRGEYQIVKNEKIDKTVISEGVLLTKEQTRKIIQLSGKDVKGLNAGLSACFIPYHAIVFYSENNKPVASVMLAFDCESMRLEPVKGAPKLNRELTENEIEEQLIILKEYEQIIKRTGFPVFESVSAYSNYFYKIKRGESNNLKLIEKTGIKQLKSIGDQRFDLSG
;
A
#
# COMPACT_ATOMS: atom_id res chain seq x y z
N MET A 1 -69.93 -33.37 -18.52
CA MET A 1 -69.26 -33.99 -17.35
C MET A 1 -67.85 -33.42 -17.25
N ILE A 2 -67.56 -32.65 -16.19
CA ILE A 2 -66.20 -32.12 -15.96
C ILE A 2 -65.35 -33.25 -15.35
N ASN A 3 -64.22 -33.55 -15.98
CA ASN A 3 -63.30 -34.58 -15.50
C ASN A 3 -62.47 -34.02 -14.33
N PHE A 4 -62.91 -34.32 -13.11
CA PHE A 4 -62.31 -33.82 -11.87
C PHE A 4 -60.88 -34.33 -11.63
N ASP A 5 -60.48 -35.46 -12.23
CA ASP A 5 -59.13 -36.00 -12.09
C ASP A 5 -58.09 -35.17 -12.84
N LYS A 6 -58.46 -34.59 -13.99
CA LYS A 6 -57.60 -33.67 -14.75
C LYS A 6 -57.32 -32.38 -13.98
N LEU A 7 -58.36 -31.80 -13.35
CA LEU A 7 -58.25 -30.59 -12.53
C LEU A 7 -57.38 -30.79 -11.28
N LYS A 8 -57.37 -31.99 -10.68
CA LYS A 8 -56.53 -32.32 -9.52
C LYS A 8 -55.05 -32.46 -9.91
N LYS A 9 -54.76 -33.01 -11.09
CA LYS A 9 -53.40 -33.14 -11.63
C LYS A 9 -52.78 -31.78 -11.96
N ASP A 10 -53.55 -30.86 -12.52
CA ASP A 10 -53.08 -29.50 -12.87
C ASP A 10 -52.79 -28.64 -11.62
N LYS A 11 -53.59 -28.77 -10.55
CA LYS A 11 -53.31 -28.09 -9.27
C LYS A 11 -52.04 -28.59 -8.60
N ASN A 12 -51.76 -29.89 -8.70
CA ASN A 12 -50.51 -30.46 -8.20
C ASN A 12 -49.32 -29.97 -9.02
N LEU A 13 -49.44 -29.93 -10.35
CA LEU A 13 -48.39 -29.43 -11.24
C LEU A 13 -48.02 -27.96 -10.93
N PHE A 14 -49.03 -27.10 -10.73
CA PHE A 14 -48.80 -25.70 -10.36
C PHE A 14 -48.14 -25.54 -8.98
N LYS A 15 -48.48 -26.42 -8.03
CA LYS A 15 -47.84 -26.45 -6.70
C LYS A 15 -46.38 -26.86 -6.78
N TYR A 16 -46.04 -27.84 -7.62
CA TYR A 16 -44.64 -28.26 -7.87
C TYR A 16 -43.84 -27.16 -8.57
N GLN A 17 -44.40 -26.49 -9.57
CA GLN A 17 -43.71 -25.41 -10.28
C GLN A 17 -43.37 -24.23 -9.34
N LYS A 18 -44.30 -23.84 -8.47
CA LYS A 18 -44.10 -22.78 -7.46
C LYS A 18 -43.12 -23.19 -6.35
N PHE A 19 -43.09 -24.47 -6.00
CA PHE A 19 -42.11 -25.02 -5.06
C PHE A 19 -40.70 -25.03 -5.67
N MET A 20 -40.56 -25.47 -6.92
CA MET A 20 -39.27 -25.52 -7.63
C MET A 20 -38.69 -24.13 -7.91
N THR A 21 -39.51 -23.14 -8.26
CA THR A 21 -39.04 -21.74 -8.43
C THR A 21 -38.56 -21.14 -7.11
N ARG A 22 -39.26 -21.40 -6.00
CA ARG A 22 -38.80 -20.97 -4.67
C ARG A 22 -37.49 -21.65 -4.29
N LEU A 23 -37.38 -22.95 -4.53
CA LEU A 23 -36.17 -23.72 -4.23
C LEU A 23 -34.96 -23.21 -5.04
N LEU A 24 -35.12 -23.00 -6.35
CA LEU A 24 -34.06 -22.46 -7.21
C LEU A 24 -33.64 -21.05 -6.77
N PHE A 25 -34.60 -20.19 -6.44
CA PHE A 25 -34.29 -18.83 -5.96
C PHE A 25 -33.52 -18.84 -4.64
N THR A 26 -33.88 -19.72 -3.70
CA THR A 26 -33.15 -19.88 -2.44
C THR A 26 -31.75 -20.43 -2.67
N ILE A 27 -31.57 -21.40 -3.57
CA ILE A 27 -30.25 -21.94 -3.95
C ILE A 27 -29.37 -20.83 -4.56
N CYS A 28 -29.92 -20.01 -5.47
CA CYS A 28 -29.17 -18.88 -6.06
C CYS A 28 -28.74 -17.86 -5.00
N ILE A 29 -29.61 -17.53 -4.04
CA ILE A 29 -29.24 -16.63 -2.92
C ILE A 29 -28.11 -17.24 -2.09
N ILE A 30 -28.18 -18.54 -1.76
CA ILE A 30 -27.12 -19.21 -0.98
C ILE A 30 -25.79 -19.22 -1.76
N ILE A 31 -25.80 -19.46 -3.08
CA ILE A 31 -24.58 -19.44 -3.90
C ILE A 31 -23.99 -18.03 -3.94
N LEU A 32 -24.81 -16.98 -4.06
CA LEU A 32 -24.34 -15.58 -4.06
C LEU A 32 -23.77 -15.15 -2.71
N TYR A 33 -24.30 -15.65 -1.59
CA TYR A 33 -23.76 -15.38 -0.25
C TYR A 33 -22.40 -16.06 0.01
N ASN A 34 -22.13 -17.22 -0.61
CA ASN A 34 -20.86 -17.93 -0.44
C ASN A 34 -19.70 -17.35 -1.28
N PHE A 35 -19.97 -16.45 -2.22
CA PHE A 35 -18.91 -15.79 -3.00
C PHE A 35 -18.18 -14.67 -2.26
N GLN A 36 -18.57 -14.35 -1.02
CA GLN A 36 -17.89 -13.34 -0.18
C GLN A 36 -16.90 -13.95 0.82
N ILE A 37 -16.31 -15.10 0.52
CA ILE A 37 -15.16 -15.59 1.29
C ILE A 37 -13.98 -14.68 0.94
N ASN A 38 -13.80 -13.64 1.75
CA ASN A 38 -12.64 -12.75 1.73
C ASN A 38 -11.38 -13.60 1.81
N ALA A 39 -10.68 -13.72 0.68
CA ALA A 39 -9.36 -14.34 0.61
C ALA A 39 -8.38 -13.42 1.33
N GLN A 40 -8.31 -13.54 2.66
CA GLN A 40 -7.33 -12.84 3.46
C GLN A 40 -5.95 -13.25 2.96
N THR A 41 -5.21 -12.31 2.36
CA THR A 41 -3.95 -12.62 1.71
C THR A 41 -2.93 -13.07 2.76
N SER A 42 -2.30 -14.22 2.55
CA SER A 42 -1.26 -14.73 3.46
C SER A 42 0.05 -13.93 3.37
N VAL A 43 0.17 -13.08 2.34
CA VAL A 43 1.33 -12.24 2.04
C VAL A 43 0.99 -10.80 2.39
N TRP A 44 1.95 -10.09 2.97
CA TRP A 44 1.85 -8.65 3.23
C TRP A 44 1.43 -7.92 1.94
N PRO A 45 0.48 -6.95 1.97
CA PRO A 45 -0.01 -6.20 3.13
C PRO A 45 -1.15 -6.83 3.94
N TYR A 46 -1.52 -8.08 3.69
CA TYR A 46 -2.62 -8.81 4.38
C TYR A 46 -4.01 -8.18 4.23
N ILE A 47 -4.11 -7.12 3.43
CA ILE A 47 -5.29 -6.30 3.20
C ILE A 47 -5.35 -6.03 1.70
N GLU A 48 -6.55 -5.97 1.14
CA GLU A 48 -6.75 -5.59 -0.25
C GLU A 48 -6.30 -4.15 -0.52
N TYR A 49 -5.66 -3.94 -1.68
CA TYR A 49 -5.22 -2.64 -2.14
C TYR A 49 -5.46 -2.53 -3.65
N ALA A 50 -5.67 -1.31 -4.12
CA ALA A 50 -5.85 -0.98 -5.53
C ALA A 50 -4.56 -0.46 -6.16
N TYR A 51 -3.80 0.38 -5.45
CA TYR A 51 -2.55 0.97 -5.95
C TYR A 51 -1.59 1.35 -4.82
N ALA A 52 -0.37 1.72 -5.17
CA ALA A 52 0.63 2.22 -4.22
C ALA A 52 1.27 3.53 -4.72
N LYS A 53 1.65 4.41 -3.80
CA LYS A 53 2.40 5.64 -4.07
C LYS A 53 3.64 5.73 -3.22
N ALA A 54 4.74 6.20 -3.78
CA ALA A 54 5.93 6.60 -3.03
C ALA A 54 5.81 8.04 -2.53
N TYR A 55 6.36 8.33 -1.35
CA TYR A 55 6.36 9.64 -0.71
C TYR A 55 7.74 9.99 -0.16
N LEU A 56 8.01 11.29 -0.16
CA LEU A 56 8.98 11.93 0.72
C LEU A 56 8.22 12.60 1.86
N TYR A 57 8.65 12.37 3.09
CA TYR A 57 8.01 12.91 4.29
C TYR A 57 9.03 13.12 5.41
N ASN A 58 8.58 13.70 6.53
CA ASN A 58 9.43 13.97 7.68
C ASN A 58 10.70 14.78 7.31
N LEU A 59 10.59 15.73 6.36
CA LEU A 59 11.74 16.53 5.91
C LEU A 59 12.22 17.61 6.90
N LYS A 60 11.72 17.59 8.14
CA LYS A 60 12.25 18.39 9.25
C LYS A 60 12.84 17.56 10.41
N SER A 61 12.87 16.24 10.31
CA SER A 61 13.31 15.27 11.33
C SER A 61 12.68 15.55 12.70
N ASN A 62 11.44 16.04 12.69
CA ASN A 62 10.76 16.53 13.88
C ASN A 62 9.77 15.50 14.45
N LEU A 63 9.67 14.32 13.83
CA LEU A 63 8.91 13.19 14.36
C LEU A 63 9.70 12.57 15.52
N ARG A 64 9.39 13.00 16.75
CA ARG A 64 9.97 12.52 18.02
C ARG A 64 9.48 11.11 18.35
N GLY A 65 9.87 10.10 17.58
CA GLY A 65 9.43 8.70 17.78
C GLY A 65 8.15 8.31 17.04
N GLU A 66 7.38 9.29 16.55
CA GLU A 66 6.17 9.04 15.75
C GLU A 66 6.47 8.91 14.25
N TYR A 67 7.20 7.86 13.89
CA TYR A 67 7.69 7.67 12.51
C TYR A 67 6.64 7.19 11.51
N GLN A 68 5.40 6.94 11.95
CA GLN A 68 4.34 6.43 11.08
C GLN A 68 3.90 7.47 10.03
N ILE A 69 3.93 7.08 8.75
CA ILE A 69 3.37 7.91 7.67
C ILE A 69 1.83 7.83 7.62
N VAL A 70 1.20 6.75 8.08
CA VAL A 70 -0.27 6.64 8.15
C VAL A 70 -0.69 6.73 9.60
N LYS A 71 -1.52 7.72 9.94
CA LYS A 71 -2.12 7.93 11.26
C LYS A 71 -3.62 8.14 11.11
N ASN A 72 -4.44 7.35 11.79
CA ASN A 72 -5.90 7.45 11.75
C ASN A 72 -6.46 7.48 10.31
N GLU A 73 -6.02 6.53 9.48
CA GLU A 73 -6.38 6.43 8.05
C GLU A 73 -5.99 7.65 7.18
N LYS A 74 -5.09 8.51 7.67
CA LYS A 74 -4.62 9.70 6.96
C LYS A 74 -3.11 9.69 6.83
N ILE A 75 -2.63 10.23 5.71
CA ILE A 75 -1.21 10.47 5.49
C ILE A 75 -0.72 11.58 6.42
N ASP A 76 0.49 11.39 6.97
CA ASP A 76 1.12 12.35 7.87
C ASP A 76 1.34 13.67 7.16
N LYS A 77 1.05 14.76 7.87
CA LYS A 77 1.09 16.14 7.35
C LYS A 77 2.48 16.61 6.90
N THR A 78 3.54 15.84 7.17
CA THR A 78 4.91 16.15 6.78
C THR A 78 5.27 15.68 5.37
N VAL A 79 4.37 14.99 4.66
CA VAL A 79 4.55 14.71 3.23
C VAL A 79 4.71 16.01 2.44
N ILE A 80 5.64 15.99 1.49
CA ILE A 80 6.00 17.20 0.73
C ILE A 80 5.36 17.28 -0.66
N SER A 81 4.65 16.23 -1.10
CA SER A 81 3.93 16.17 -2.37
C SER A 81 2.77 15.15 -2.33
N GLU A 82 2.00 15.08 -3.42
CA GLU A 82 0.91 14.10 -3.64
C GLU A 82 1.38 12.64 -3.77
N GLY A 83 2.70 12.43 -3.79
CA GLY A 83 3.35 11.13 -4.01
C GLY A 83 3.43 10.75 -5.49
N VAL A 84 4.29 9.79 -5.79
CA VAL A 84 4.47 9.24 -7.14
C VAL A 84 3.77 7.90 -7.23
N LEU A 85 2.84 7.75 -8.17
CA LEU A 85 2.15 6.49 -8.43
C LEU A 85 3.16 5.43 -8.91
N LEU A 86 3.16 4.28 -8.25
CA LEU A 86 4.03 3.17 -8.60
C LEU A 86 3.40 2.34 -9.72
N THR A 87 4.24 1.82 -10.62
CA THR A 87 3.77 0.85 -11.62
C THR A 87 3.37 -0.47 -10.95
N LYS A 88 2.57 -1.28 -11.66
CA LYS A 88 2.21 -2.62 -11.19
C LYS A 88 3.44 -3.50 -10.92
N GLU A 89 4.48 -3.36 -11.74
CA GLU A 89 5.74 -4.08 -11.57
C GLU A 89 6.48 -3.66 -10.30
N GLN A 90 6.66 -2.35 -10.08
CA GLN A 90 7.27 -1.81 -8.86
C GLN A 90 6.50 -2.27 -7.62
N THR A 91 5.17 -2.16 -7.65
CA THR A 91 4.28 -2.54 -6.55
C THR A 91 4.40 -4.03 -6.22
N ARG A 92 4.36 -4.90 -7.23
CA ARG A 92 4.55 -6.35 -7.05
C ARG A 92 5.92 -6.69 -6.47
N LYS A 93 6.97 -6.00 -6.93
CA LYS A 93 8.33 -6.18 -6.40
C LYS A 93 8.43 -5.77 -4.93
N ILE A 94 7.82 -4.65 -4.54
CA ILE A 94 7.76 -4.22 -3.12
C ILE A 94 7.07 -5.25 -2.25
N ILE A 95 5.94 -5.81 -2.70
CA ILE A 95 5.23 -6.87 -1.97
C ILE A 95 6.11 -8.11 -1.81
N GLN A 96 6.78 -8.53 -2.89
CA GLN A 96 7.70 -9.66 -2.83
C GLN A 96 8.84 -9.42 -1.83
N LEU A 97 9.43 -8.21 -1.82
CA LEU A 97 10.49 -7.83 -0.88
C LEU A 97 9.96 -7.78 0.57
N SER A 98 8.76 -7.23 0.78
CA SER A 98 8.11 -7.15 2.10
C SER A 98 7.76 -8.52 2.68
N GLY A 99 7.58 -9.54 1.82
CA GLY A 99 7.34 -10.92 2.23
C GLY A 99 8.59 -11.70 2.64
N LYS A 100 9.80 -11.15 2.48
CA LYS A 100 11.06 -11.78 2.91
C LYS A 100 11.31 -11.58 4.41
N ASP A 101 12.33 -12.25 4.96
CA ASP A 101 12.76 -11.97 6.33
C ASP A 101 13.41 -10.59 6.42
N VAL A 102 12.69 -9.62 6.99
CA VAL A 102 13.13 -8.25 7.21
C VAL A 102 13.38 -7.92 8.68
N LYS A 103 13.55 -8.94 9.55
CA LYS A 103 13.72 -8.71 11.01
C LYS A 103 14.92 -7.85 11.33
N GLY A 104 16.03 -8.00 10.60
CA GLY A 104 17.22 -7.16 10.76
C GLY A 104 16.94 -5.70 10.48
N LEU A 105 16.37 -5.40 9.31
CA LEU A 105 16.01 -4.03 8.95
C LEU A 105 14.94 -3.44 9.88
N ASN A 106 14.02 -4.26 10.42
CA ASN A 106 12.98 -3.82 11.35
C ASN A 106 13.50 -3.54 12.75
N ALA A 107 14.45 -4.34 13.24
CA ALA A 107 15.16 -4.05 14.48
C ALA A 107 16.06 -2.81 14.33
N GLY A 108 16.52 -2.55 13.11
CA GLY A 108 17.47 -1.52 12.75
C GLY A 108 18.88 -2.08 12.82
N LEU A 109 19.55 -2.18 11.66
CA LEU A 109 20.98 -2.51 11.62
C LEU A 109 21.84 -1.38 12.22
N SER A 110 21.25 -0.19 12.33
CA SER A 110 21.77 0.94 13.11
C SER A 110 20.82 1.30 14.27
N ALA A 111 21.34 1.99 15.29
CA ALA A 111 20.57 2.45 16.45
C ALA A 111 19.57 3.59 16.15
N CYS A 112 19.37 3.96 14.87
CA CYS A 112 18.45 5.02 14.45
C CYS A 112 17.33 4.51 13.55
N PHE A 113 16.20 5.23 13.55
CA PHE A 113 15.18 5.09 12.52
C PHE A 113 14.54 6.45 12.29
N ILE A 114 14.96 7.15 11.24
CA ILE A 114 14.37 8.43 10.83
C ILE A 114 13.94 8.30 9.37
N PRO A 115 12.73 7.80 9.11
CA PRO A 115 12.32 7.55 7.75
C PRO A 115 12.02 8.86 7.03
N TYR A 116 12.59 9.00 5.84
CA TYR A 116 12.32 10.10 4.91
C TYR A 116 11.54 9.64 3.68
N HIS A 117 11.51 8.33 3.46
CA HIS A 117 10.86 7.70 2.33
C HIS A 117 9.78 6.76 2.84
N ALA A 118 8.68 6.72 2.12
CA ALA A 118 7.65 5.74 2.37
C ALA A 118 6.97 5.31 1.08
N ILE A 119 6.40 4.12 1.10
CA ILE A 119 5.49 3.62 0.09
C ILE A 119 4.18 3.35 0.81
N VAL A 120 3.07 3.91 0.32
CA VAL A 120 1.75 3.74 0.91
C VAL A 120 0.84 3.06 -0.09
N PHE A 121 0.16 2.02 0.37
CA PHE A 121 -0.83 1.25 -0.36
C PHE A 121 -2.22 1.81 -0.06
N TYR A 122 -3.05 1.91 -1.09
CA TYR A 122 -4.38 2.50 -1.02
C TYR A 122 -5.44 1.51 -1.49
N SER A 123 -6.60 1.54 -0.85
CA SER A 123 -7.82 0.90 -1.33
C SER A 123 -8.41 1.63 -2.55
N GLU A 124 -9.42 1.04 -3.20
CA GLU A 124 -10.17 1.67 -4.30
C GLU A 124 -10.80 3.02 -3.91
N ASN A 125 -11.14 3.18 -2.62
CA ASN A 125 -11.72 4.41 -2.08
C ASN A 125 -10.66 5.47 -1.69
N ASN A 126 -9.42 5.34 -2.18
CA ASN A 126 -8.29 6.21 -1.86
C ASN A 126 -7.95 6.29 -0.35
N LYS A 127 -8.33 5.28 0.44
CA LYS A 127 -7.91 5.18 1.84
C LYS A 127 -6.57 4.45 1.95
N PRO A 128 -5.58 4.96 2.71
CA PRO A 128 -4.34 4.24 2.95
C PRO A 128 -4.59 3.01 3.85
N VAL A 129 -4.07 1.86 3.43
CA VAL A 129 -4.32 0.56 4.10
C VAL A 129 -3.04 -0.11 4.62
N ALA A 130 -1.88 0.24 4.05
CA ALA A 130 -0.59 -0.29 4.46
C ALA A 130 0.53 0.68 4.06
N SER A 131 1.69 0.57 4.69
CA SER A 131 2.87 1.36 4.35
C SER A 131 4.17 0.64 4.62
N VAL A 132 5.16 0.90 3.77
CA VAL A 132 6.58 0.65 4.00
C VAL A 132 7.23 1.99 4.32
N MET A 133 7.98 2.09 5.40
CA MET A 133 8.74 3.27 5.79
C MET A 133 10.22 2.92 5.76
N LEU A 134 11.04 3.75 5.13
CA LEU A 134 12.43 3.46 4.80
C LEU A 134 13.33 4.58 5.31
N ALA A 135 14.41 4.19 5.98
CA ALA A 135 15.52 5.05 6.39
C ALA A 135 16.82 4.43 5.85
N PHE A 136 17.25 4.89 4.67
CA PHE A 136 18.41 4.30 3.99
C PHE A 136 19.73 4.62 4.72
N ASP A 137 19.85 5.80 5.31
CA ASP A 137 20.98 6.22 6.15
C ASP A 137 21.06 5.43 7.47
N CYS A 138 19.92 4.97 7.97
CA CYS A 138 19.84 4.12 9.16
C CYS A 138 19.77 2.62 8.84
N GLU A 139 19.88 2.23 7.56
CA GLU A 139 19.78 0.83 7.11
C GLU A 139 18.58 0.08 7.72
N SER A 140 17.43 0.72 7.71
CA SER A 140 16.26 0.24 8.45
C SER A 140 14.95 0.51 7.74
N MET A 141 13.98 -0.34 8.01
CA MET A 141 12.64 -0.24 7.45
C MET A 141 11.57 -0.65 8.46
N ARG A 142 10.35 -0.16 8.29
CA ARG A 142 9.18 -0.63 9.05
C ARG A 142 8.02 -0.86 8.10
N LEU A 143 7.30 -1.95 8.35
CA LEU A 143 6.08 -2.32 7.64
C LEU A 143 4.88 -2.05 8.53
N GLU A 144 3.79 -1.57 7.96
CA GLU A 144 2.48 -1.46 8.61
C GLU A 144 1.42 -1.93 7.60
N PRO A 145 0.43 -2.77 7.97
CA PRO A 145 0.28 -3.38 9.28
C PRO A 145 1.37 -4.43 9.54
N VAL A 146 1.75 -4.57 10.81
CA VAL A 146 2.64 -5.62 11.31
C VAL A 146 1.82 -6.86 11.69
N LYS A 147 2.12 -8.02 11.11
CA LYS A 147 1.56 -9.30 11.57
C LYS A 147 2.52 -9.97 12.56
N GLY A 148 2.37 -9.61 13.83
CA GLY A 148 3.28 -10.01 14.91
C GLY A 148 4.59 -9.23 14.86
N ALA A 149 5.08 -8.76 16.01
CA ALA A 149 6.32 -8.00 16.06
C ALA A 149 7.49 -8.88 15.54
N PRO A 150 8.18 -8.51 14.45
CA PRO A 150 9.40 -9.19 14.05
C PRO A 150 10.44 -8.93 15.15
N LYS A 151 10.58 -9.89 16.06
CA LYS A 151 11.56 -9.81 17.13
C LYS A 151 12.82 -10.51 16.66
N LEU A 152 13.90 -9.73 16.58
CA LEU A 152 15.23 -10.29 16.49
C LEU A 152 15.57 -10.88 17.87
N ASN A 153 15.71 -12.20 17.95
CA ASN A 153 15.94 -12.95 19.19
C ASN A 153 17.39 -13.43 19.35
N ARG A 154 18.24 -13.14 18.37
CA ARG A 154 19.68 -13.39 18.37
C ARG A 154 20.37 -12.39 17.45
N GLU A 155 21.67 -12.27 17.57
CA GLU A 155 22.47 -11.55 16.59
C GLU A 155 22.38 -12.19 15.21
N LEU A 156 22.41 -11.35 14.18
CA LEU A 156 22.45 -11.78 12.78
C LEU A 156 23.87 -12.17 12.40
N THR A 157 23.99 -13.19 11.57
CA THR A 157 25.25 -13.52 10.90
C THR A 157 25.57 -12.49 9.81
N GLU A 158 26.82 -12.40 9.39
CA GLU A 158 27.25 -11.49 8.32
C GLU A 158 26.45 -11.72 7.03
N ASN A 159 26.22 -12.97 6.64
CA ASN A 159 25.42 -13.31 5.46
C ASN A 159 23.96 -12.83 5.58
N GLU A 160 23.35 -12.95 6.76
CA GLU A 160 21.99 -12.45 7.00
C GLU A 160 21.94 -10.92 6.92
N ILE A 161 22.97 -10.22 7.41
CA ILE A 161 23.09 -8.77 7.26
C ILE A 161 23.21 -8.40 5.78
N GLU A 162 24.04 -9.11 5.01
CA GLU A 162 24.19 -8.87 3.57
C GLU A 162 22.86 -9.06 2.82
N GLU A 163 22.10 -10.13 3.12
CA GLU A 163 20.78 -10.36 2.53
C GLU A 163 19.79 -9.23 2.85
N GLN A 164 19.81 -8.71 4.07
CA GLN A 164 18.98 -7.57 4.50
C GLN A 164 19.36 -6.30 3.72
N LEU A 165 20.66 -6.03 3.55
CA LEU A 165 21.14 -4.88 2.78
C LEU A 165 20.78 -4.97 1.29
N ILE A 166 20.81 -6.18 0.71
CA ILE A 166 20.33 -6.41 -0.67
C ILE A 166 18.85 -6.06 -0.79
N ILE A 167 18.00 -6.45 0.18
CA ILE A 167 16.58 -6.09 0.19
C ILE A 167 16.41 -4.57 0.22
N LEU A 168 17.14 -3.88 1.09
CA LEU A 168 17.08 -2.42 1.20
C LEU A 168 17.57 -1.74 -0.08
N LYS A 169 18.60 -2.28 -0.74
CA LYS A 169 19.11 -1.76 -2.02
C LYS A 169 18.07 -1.89 -3.14
N GLU A 170 17.29 -2.96 -3.17
CA GLU A 170 16.20 -3.11 -4.13
C GLU A 170 15.10 -2.05 -3.93
N TYR A 171 14.75 -1.74 -2.67
CA TYR A 171 13.87 -0.61 -2.36
C TYR A 171 14.44 0.72 -2.84
N GLU A 172 15.72 0.95 -2.60
CA GLU A 172 16.44 2.14 -3.04
C GLU A 172 16.31 2.35 -4.55
N GLN A 173 16.52 1.29 -5.34
CA GLN A 173 16.40 1.35 -6.80
C GLN A 173 14.97 1.68 -7.25
N ILE A 174 13.96 1.11 -6.58
CA ILE A 174 12.56 1.43 -6.88
C ILE A 174 12.26 2.90 -6.60
N ILE A 175 12.73 3.43 -5.45
CA ILE A 175 12.58 4.84 -5.10
C ILE A 175 13.30 5.74 -6.10
N LYS A 176 14.55 5.43 -6.49
CA LYS A 176 15.28 6.20 -7.51
C LYS A 176 14.52 6.30 -8.83
N ARG A 177 13.87 5.22 -9.26
CA ARG A 177 13.03 5.19 -10.47
C ARG A 177 11.78 6.06 -10.39
N THR A 178 11.35 6.49 -9.19
CA THR A 178 10.28 7.48 -9.03
C THR A 178 10.74 8.91 -9.29
N GLY A 179 12.05 9.13 -9.45
CA GLY A 179 12.65 10.46 -9.55
C GLY A 179 12.94 11.12 -8.19
N PHE A 180 12.62 10.46 -7.08
CA PHE A 180 12.98 10.95 -5.76
C PHE A 180 14.48 10.77 -5.47
N PRO A 181 15.12 11.74 -4.79
CA PRO A 181 16.43 11.53 -4.22
C PRO A 181 16.38 10.43 -3.15
N VAL A 182 17.48 9.71 -3.01
CA VAL A 182 17.74 8.81 -1.87
C VAL A 182 18.76 9.50 -0.97
N PHE A 183 18.52 9.46 0.34
CA PHE A 183 19.40 10.07 1.32
C PHE A 183 20.20 8.98 2.02
N GLU A 184 21.49 8.93 1.75
CA GLU A 184 22.44 8.01 2.40
C GLU A 184 23.08 8.65 3.65
N SER A 185 22.70 9.89 3.98
CA SER A 185 23.15 10.58 5.20
C SER A 185 22.19 11.69 5.63
N VAL A 186 22.23 12.01 6.93
CA VAL A 186 21.47 13.11 7.54
C VAL A 186 21.80 14.48 6.91
N SER A 187 23.04 14.67 6.45
CA SER A 187 23.46 15.92 5.81
C SER A 187 22.88 16.06 4.39
N ALA A 188 22.85 14.98 3.61
CA ALA A 188 22.26 14.97 2.26
C ALA A 188 20.79 15.38 2.30
N TYR A 189 20.07 14.85 3.30
CA TYR A 189 18.71 15.21 3.61
C TYR A 189 18.53 16.71 3.94
N SER A 190 19.32 17.23 4.89
CA SER A 190 19.17 18.62 5.36
C SER A 190 19.38 19.60 4.22
N ASN A 191 20.40 19.35 3.39
CA ASN A 191 20.70 20.13 2.21
C ASN A 191 19.54 20.12 1.21
N TYR A 192 18.91 18.97 0.99
CA TYR A 192 17.77 18.86 0.10
C TYR A 192 16.57 19.66 0.61
N PHE A 193 16.23 19.55 1.90
CA PHE A 193 15.16 20.33 2.51
C PHE A 193 15.37 21.84 2.35
N TYR A 194 16.59 22.34 2.60
CA TYR A 194 16.92 23.76 2.45
C TYR A 194 16.86 24.23 1.00
N LYS A 195 17.22 23.40 0.01
CA LYS A 195 17.09 23.73 -1.41
C LYS A 195 15.62 23.88 -1.81
N ILE A 196 14.75 22.96 -1.38
CA ILE A 196 13.32 23.08 -1.71
C ILE A 196 12.72 24.33 -1.05
N LYS A 197 13.06 24.60 0.22
CA LYS A 197 12.58 25.80 0.93
C LYS A 197 12.98 27.11 0.24
N ARG A 198 14.14 27.14 -0.41
CA ARG A 198 14.63 28.28 -1.20
C ARG A 198 14.08 28.34 -2.63
N GLY A 199 13.24 27.38 -3.04
CA GLY A 199 12.72 27.30 -4.40
C GLY A 199 13.74 26.85 -5.45
N GLU A 200 14.89 26.32 -5.02
CA GLU A 200 16.02 25.94 -5.87
C GLU A 200 15.92 24.47 -6.36
N SER A 201 14.83 23.76 -6.07
CA SER A 201 14.61 22.39 -6.52
C SER A 201 13.64 22.35 -7.70
N ASN A 202 14.14 21.99 -8.88
CA ASN A 202 13.39 22.01 -10.14
C ASN A 202 12.29 20.93 -10.24
N ASN A 203 12.27 19.93 -9.35
CA ASN A 203 11.42 18.75 -9.50
C ASN A 203 10.32 18.59 -8.44
N LEU A 204 10.33 19.35 -7.33
CA LEU A 204 9.31 19.29 -6.28
C LEU A 204 9.14 20.66 -5.60
N LYS A 205 7.91 21.18 -5.54
CA LYS A 205 7.56 22.34 -4.71
C LYS A 205 6.96 21.85 -3.38
N LEU A 206 7.44 22.39 -2.26
CA LEU A 206 6.84 22.17 -0.94
C LEU A 206 5.38 22.65 -0.96
N ILE A 207 4.48 21.84 -0.42
CA ILE A 207 3.13 22.29 -0.11
C ILE A 207 3.23 23.25 1.08
N GLU A 208 3.28 24.56 0.80
CA GLU A 208 3.18 25.57 1.85
C GLU A 208 1.76 25.58 2.44
N LYS A 209 1.69 25.71 3.76
CA LYS A 209 0.47 25.53 4.54
C LYS A 209 -0.43 26.76 4.54
N THR A 210 -0.64 27.36 3.37
CA THR A 210 -1.56 28.47 3.15
C THR A 210 -2.60 28.07 2.11
N GLY A 211 -3.81 27.77 2.57
CA GLY A 211 -5.06 27.73 1.81
C GLY A 211 -5.01 27.13 0.39
N ILE A 212 -5.34 25.83 0.28
CA ILE A 212 -5.92 25.16 -0.89
C ILE A 212 -5.56 25.79 -2.25
N LYS A 213 -4.42 25.39 -2.81
CA LYS A 213 -4.31 25.15 -4.26
C LYS A 213 -3.60 23.84 -4.49
N GLN A 214 -4.40 22.77 -4.61
CA GLN A 214 -3.97 21.52 -5.23
C GLN A 214 -3.40 21.86 -6.61
N LEU A 215 -2.17 21.43 -6.87
CA LEU A 215 -1.55 21.52 -8.19
C LEU A 215 -1.24 20.10 -8.68
N LYS A 216 -1.75 19.83 -9.89
CA LYS A 216 -1.63 18.56 -10.63
C LYS A 216 -0.18 18.20 -10.87
N SER A 217 0.13 16.90 -10.82
CA SER A 217 1.39 16.38 -11.33
C SER A 217 1.53 16.71 -12.82
N ILE A 218 2.69 17.21 -13.21
CA ILE A 218 3.09 17.24 -14.61
C ILE A 218 3.46 15.80 -14.96
N GLY A 219 2.52 15.10 -15.59
CA GLY A 219 2.69 13.69 -15.96
C GLY A 219 1.37 13.01 -16.25
N ASP A 220 0.55 13.61 -17.10
CA ASP A 220 -0.61 12.94 -17.71
C ASP A 220 -0.43 13.04 -19.23
N GLN A 221 0.61 12.37 -19.75
CA GLN A 221 0.62 11.99 -21.16
C GLN A 221 -0.29 10.78 -21.29
N ARG A 222 -1.56 11.07 -21.57
CA ARG A 222 -2.47 10.08 -22.15
C ARG A 222 -1.83 9.57 -23.44
N PHE A 223 -1.58 8.28 -23.49
CA PHE A 223 -1.39 7.59 -24.77
C PHE A 223 -2.68 7.77 -25.57
N ASP A 224 -2.60 8.58 -26.62
CA ASP A 224 -3.60 8.62 -27.68
C ASP A 224 -3.41 7.34 -28.52
N LEU A 225 -4.38 6.43 -28.44
CA LEU A 225 -4.49 5.29 -29.33
C LEU A 225 -5.53 5.64 -30.40
N SER A 226 -5.17 6.52 -31.32
CA SER A 226 -5.84 6.66 -32.60
C SER A 226 -4.86 7.18 -33.66
N GLY A 227 -4.51 6.28 -34.59
CA GLY A 227 -3.59 6.50 -35.71
C GLY A 227 -3.03 5.19 -36.21
#